data_AF-A0A9X2XT84-F1
#
_entry.id   AF-A0A9X2XT84-F1
#
_cell.length_a   1.000
_cell.length_b   1.000
_cell.length_c   1.000
_cell.angle_alpha   90.00
_cell.angle_beta   90.00
_cell.angle_gamma   90.00
#
_symmetry.space_group_name_H-M   'P 1'
#
loop_
_entity.id
_entity.type
_entity.pdbx_description
1 polymer ?
#
loop_
_entity_poly.entity_id
_entity_poly.type
_entity_poly.pdbx_seq_one_letter_code
_entity_poly.pdbx_strand_id
1 'polypeptide(L)'
;MQSSFRVPQFSDLAVKDNIVVSYFSHWAKVVVPFAKKVGGKIGFLDFFSGSGKYEDGSKATPLLLLRNAAACEEMANMLVSIFCDKESKNLIKLKQSVANMECVEKLTHAPLFEKGISFDDLICNLQKIRLLPSLLAIDPFHIKDLNLELLSSYIKDGNIDCFFQIPFSLLERMIENPFKAKYLETIFGKTTADMLKTVSGRLNAQQREHFIVKTFLSGLKNLKGYHSIVLSYKQDGDVCYLIFVTRYVPRYRFMKELMIKKGYSEIVISNHESGQTEKNNVLVQAGLFG
;
A
#
# COMPACT_ATOMS: atom_id res chain seq x y z
N MET A 1 6.09 32.13 -0.96
CA MET A 1 5.55 31.33 0.17
C MET A 1 6.14 29.95 0.08
N GLN A 2 7.01 29.59 1.03
CA GLN A 2 7.56 28.25 1.16
C GLN A 2 6.42 27.30 1.55
N SER A 3 6.02 26.37 0.67
CA SER A 3 5.20 25.24 1.08
C SER A 3 6.08 24.35 1.95
N SER A 4 5.97 24.49 3.27
CA SER A 4 6.70 23.65 4.20
C SER A 4 6.22 22.20 4.05
N PHE A 5 7.02 21.39 3.37
CA PHE A 5 6.89 19.94 3.33
C PHE A 5 7.26 19.42 4.72
N ARG A 6 6.34 19.50 5.69
CA ARG A 6 6.52 18.84 6.98
C ARG A 6 6.15 17.38 6.79
N VAL A 7 7.16 16.56 6.55
CA VAL A 7 7.12 15.11 6.69
C VAL A 7 6.89 14.82 8.18
N PRO A 8 5.73 14.32 8.62
CA PRO A 8 5.58 13.85 9.98
C PRO A 8 6.50 12.63 10.16
N GLN A 9 7.56 12.77 10.96
CA GLN A 9 8.47 11.66 11.26
C GLN A 9 7.87 10.82 12.39
N PHE A 10 7.04 9.85 12.06
CA PHE A 10 6.71 8.77 12.98
C PHE A 10 7.85 7.75 12.96
N SER A 11 8.56 7.60 14.08
CA SER A 11 9.48 6.51 14.33
C SER A 11 8.70 5.34 14.92
N ASP A 12 8.05 4.56 14.08
CA ASP A 12 7.35 3.37 14.54
C ASP A 12 7.43 2.30 13.45
N LEU A 13 8.15 1.21 13.74
CA LEU A 13 8.30 0.07 12.83
C LEU A 13 6.94 -0.51 12.43
N ALA A 14 5.91 -0.30 13.26
CA ALA A 14 4.57 -0.80 13.06
C ALA A 14 3.62 0.14 12.29
N VAL A 15 4.05 1.31 11.77
CA VAL A 15 3.11 2.25 11.09
C VAL A 15 2.33 1.57 9.96
N LYS A 16 3.03 0.87 9.06
CA LYS A 16 2.39 0.12 7.97
C LYS A 16 1.41 -0.89 8.52
N ASP A 17 1.86 -1.74 9.44
CA ASP A 17 1.04 -2.83 9.97
C ASP A 17 -0.21 -2.29 10.65
N ASN A 18 -0.05 -1.23 11.45
CA ASN A 18 -1.15 -0.57 12.14
C ASN A 18 -2.19 -0.02 11.16
N ILE A 19 -1.78 0.59 10.06
CA ILE A 19 -2.70 1.14 9.05
C ILE A 19 -3.36 0.02 8.26
N VAL A 20 -2.56 -0.89 7.68
CA VAL A 20 -3.05 -1.97 6.81
C VAL A 20 -4.02 -2.88 7.56
N VAL A 21 -3.65 -3.32 8.78
CA VAL A 21 -4.49 -4.22 9.59
C VAL A 21 -5.78 -3.52 10.06
N SER A 22 -5.69 -2.25 10.48
CA SER A 22 -6.88 -1.49 10.92
C SER A 22 -7.82 -1.22 9.76
N TYR A 23 -7.27 -0.87 8.59
CA TYR A 23 -8.05 -0.67 7.38
C TYR A 23 -8.71 -1.96 6.93
N PHE A 24 -7.95 -3.07 6.84
CA PHE A 24 -8.49 -4.37 6.46
C PHE A 24 -9.66 -4.78 7.35
N SER A 25 -9.54 -4.60 8.66
CA SER A 25 -10.60 -4.97 9.62
C SER A 25 -11.90 -4.19 9.41
N HIS A 26 -11.83 -2.93 8.98
CA HIS A 26 -13.01 -2.16 8.60
C HIS A 26 -13.50 -2.52 7.20
N TRP A 27 -12.58 -2.56 6.23
CA TRP A 27 -12.84 -2.91 4.84
C TRP A 27 -13.58 -4.24 4.72
N ALA A 28 -13.15 -5.26 5.45
CA ALA A 28 -13.80 -6.56 5.46
C ALA A 28 -15.27 -6.46 5.88
N LYS A 29 -15.61 -5.70 6.93
CA LYS A 29 -17.00 -5.49 7.37
C LYS A 29 -17.87 -4.84 6.29
N VAL A 30 -17.31 -3.90 5.54
CA VAL A 30 -18.01 -3.21 4.44
C VAL A 30 -18.21 -4.14 3.24
N VAL A 31 -17.24 -5.00 2.97
CA VAL A 31 -17.16 -5.78 1.75
C VAL A 31 -17.78 -7.17 1.86
N VAL A 32 -17.76 -7.77 3.05
CA VAL A 32 -18.29 -9.10 3.33
C VAL A 32 -19.76 -9.29 2.91
N PRO A 33 -20.69 -8.34 3.16
CA PRO A 33 -22.08 -8.48 2.71
C PRO A 33 -22.21 -8.61 1.19
N PHE A 34 -21.32 -7.96 0.43
CA PHE A 34 -21.24 -8.10 -1.02
C PHE A 34 -20.57 -9.42 -1.40
N ALA A 35 -19.44 -9.77 -0.77
CA ALA A 35 -18.68 -10.99 -1.03
C ALA A 35 -19.55 -12.25 -0.88
N LYS A 36 -20.43 -12.29 0.14
CA LYS A 36 -21.41 -13.38 0.36
C LYS A 36 -22.32 -13.65 -0.84
N LYS A 37 -22.60 -12.64 -1.67
CA LYS A 37 -23.49 -12.76 -2.85
C LYS A 37 -22.78 -13.26 -4.10
N VAL A 38 -21.45 -13.13 -4.18
CA VAL A 38 -20.69 -13.33 -5.44
C VAL A 38 -19.68 -14.48 -5.37
N GLY A 39 -19.46 -15.07 -4.20
CA GLY A 39 -18.51 -16.19 -4.05
C GLY A 39 -18.13 -16.54 -2.62
N GLY A 40 -18.61 -15.79 -1.62
CA GLY A 40 -18.45 -16.11 -0.21
C GLY A 40 -17.03 -15.97 0.33
N LYS A 41 -16.14 -15.26 -0.38
CA LYS A 41 -14.72 -15.14 -0.01
C LYS A 41 -14.22 -13.71 -0.15
N ILE A 42 -13.23 -13.34 0.66
CA ILE A 42 -12.47 -12.09 0.58
C ILE A 42 -10.96 -12.38 0.51
N GLY A 43 -10.21 -11.58 -0.25
CA GLY A 43 -8.78 -11.77 -0.47
C GLY A 43 -7.92 -10.80 0.34
N PHE A 44 -6.81 -11.29 0.89
CA PHE A 44 -5.70 -10.46 1.34
C PHE A 44 -4.39 -10.97 0.74
N LEU A 45 -3.71 -10.13 -0.03
CA LEU A 45 -2.43 -10.49 -0.66
C LEU A 45 -1.36 -9.49 -0.20
N ASP A 46 -0.29 -9.99 0.42
CA ASP A 46 0.85 -9.19 0.87
C ASP A 46 2.11 -9.63 0.13
N PHE A 47 2.57 -8.79 -0.80
CA PHE A 47 3.71 -9.09 -1.69
C PHE A 47 5.07 -8.87 -1.04
N PHE A 48 5.09 -8.36 0.19
CA PHE A 48 6.30 -8.18 0.97
C PHE A 48 6.00 -8.44 2.46
N SER A 49 5.63 -9.69 2.74
CA SER A 49 5.11 -10.09 4.04
C SER A 49 6.16 -10.16 5.15
N GLY A 50 7.45 -10.27 4.78
CA GLY A 50 8.54 -10.43 5.73
C GLY A 50 8.45 -11.74 6.51
N SER A 51 9.14 -11.79 7.64
CA SER A 51 9.14 -12.93 8.58
C SER A 51 7.90 -13.00 9.48
N GLY A 52 6.98 -12.04 9.39
CA GLY A 52 5.81 -11.93 10.27
C GLY A 52 6.08 -11.38 11.67
N LYS A 53 7.35 -11.27 12.07
CA LYS A 53 7.80 -10.60 13.32
C LYS A 53 9.01 -9.72 13.04
N TYR A 54 9.10 -8.62 13.77
CA TYR A 54 10.28 -7.75 13.84
C TYR A 54 11.34 -8.34 14.78
N GLU A 55 12.53 -7.72 14.80
CA GLU A 55 13.66 -8.16 15.63
C GLU A 55 13.35 -8.14 17.13
N ASP A 56 12.52 -7.19 17.57
CA ASP A 56 12.02 -7.07 18.95
C ASP A 56 10.93 -8.11 19.30
N GLY A 57 10.55 -8.97 18.37
CA GLY A 57 9.52 -9.99 18.54
C GLY A 57 8.08 -9.49 18.36
N SER A 58 7.88 -8.19 18.11
CA SER A 58 6.57 -7.63 17.79
C SER A 58 6.03 -8.21 16.48
N LYS A 59 4.70 -8.33 16.38
CA LYS A 59 4.03 -8.98 15.25
C LYS A 59 3.82 -7.99 14.11
N ALA A 60 4.12 -8.41 12.89
CA ALA A 60 3.85 -7.67 11.66
C ALA A 60 2.49 -8.04 11.04
N THR A 61 2.17 -7.39 9.90
CA THR A 61 0.90 -7.48 9.16
C THR A 61 0.33 -8.91 9.06
N PRO A 62 1.09 -9.94 8.62
CA PRO A 62 0.53 -11.28 8.45
C PRO A 62 -0.08 -11.85 9.74
N LEU A 63 0.68 -11.82 10.84
CA LEU A 63 0.26 -12.44 12.09
C LEU A 63 -0.87 -11.65 12.76
N LEU A 64 -0.85 -10.31 12.66
CA LEU A 64 -1.91 -9.45 13.18
C LEU A 64 -3.22 -9.64 12.42
N LEU A 65 -3.15 -9.67 11.09
CA LEU A 65 -4.31 -9.84 10.23
C LEU A 65 -4.97 -11.21 10.42
N LEU A 66 -4.18 -12.29 10.40
CA LEU A 66 -4.69 -13.65 10.61
C LEU A 66 -5.35 -13.81 11.98
N ARG A 67 -4.75 -13.22 13.02
CA ARG A 67 -5.34 -13.22 14.37
C ARG A 67 -6.68 -12.49 14.39
N ASN A 68 -6.77 -11.32 13.78
CA ASN A 68 -8.00 -10.53 13.74
C ASN A 68 -9.10 -11.26 12.94
N ALA A 69 -8.73 -11.91 11.84
CA ALA A 69 -9.66 -12.71 11.04
C ALA A 69 -10.16 -13.93 11.82
N ALA A 70 -9.28 -14.68 12.48
CA ALA A 70 -9.64 -15.84 13.29
C ALA A 70 -10.53 -15.53 14.50
N ALA A 71 -10.52 -14.27 14.97
CA ALA A 71 -11.37 -13.79 16.06
C ALA A 71 -12.81 -13.44 15.62
N CYS A 72 -13.09 -13.45 14.32
CA CYS A 72 -14.41 -13.15 13.76
C CYS A 72 -14.84 -14.32 12.86
N GLU A 73 -15.86 -15.06 13.28
CA GLU A 73 -16.35 -16.26 12.58
C GLU A 73 -16.59 -16.02 11.08
N GLU A 74 -17.22 -14.89 10.75
CA GLU A 74 -17.50 -14.53 9.36
C GLU A 74 -16.21 -14.32 8.54
N MET A 75 -15.20 -13.63 9.10
CA MET A 75 -13.92 -13.46 8.41
C MET A 75 -13.12 -14.77 8.35
N ALA A 76 -13.12 -15.55 9.42
CA ALA A 76 -12.42 -16.83 9.50
C ALA A 76 -12.88 -17.83 8.43
N ASN A 77 -14.17 -17.79 8.07
CA ASN A 77 -14.76 -18.62 7.04
C ASN A 77 -14.52 -18.11 5.61
N MET A 78 -14.26 -16.82 5.44
CA MET A 78 -14.23 -16.17 4.12
C MET A 78 -12.83 -15.76 3.64
N LEU A 79 -11.88 -15.57 4.55
CA LEU A 79 -10.57 -15.01 4.22
C LEU A 79 -9.70 -16.03 3.46
N VAL A 80 -9.29 -15.66 2.25
CA VAL A 80 -8.18 -16.30 1.53
C VAL A 80 -6.97 -15.35 1.62
N SER A 81 -5.86 -15.84 2.16
CA SER A 81 -4.65 -15.03 2.35
C SER A 81 -3.44 -15.61 1.61
N ILE A 82 -2.67 -14.73 0.97
CA ILE A 82 -1.41 -15.08 0.29
C ILE A 82 -0.32 -14.13 0.78
N PHE A 83 0.76 -14.71 1.27
CA PHE A 83 1.93 -13.98 1.77
C PHE A 83 3.15 -14.29 0.89
N CYS A 84 3.75 -13.27 0.31
CA CYS A 84 4.90 -13.40 -0.58
C CYS A 84 6.13 -12.69 -0.02
N ASP A 85 7.29 -13.30 -0.25
CA ASP A 85 8.59 -12.69 0.02
C ASP A 85 9.62 -13.28 -0.97
N LYS A 86 10.63 -12.48 -1.36
CA LYS A 86 11.74 -12.95 -2.19
C LYS A 86 12.67 -13.89 -1.41
N GLU A 87 12.78 -13.68 -0.10
CA GLU A 87 13.70 -14.38 0.79
C GLU A 87 13.02 -15.63 1.36
N SER A 88 13.46 -16.81 0.95
CA SER A 88 12.92 -18.08 1.46
C SER A 88 13.02 -18.20 2.99
N LYS A 89 14.07 -17.64 3.59
CA LYS A 89 14.25 -17.60 5.05
C LYS A 89 13.11 -16.86 5.76
N ASN A 90 12.59 -15.79 5.17
CA ASN A 90 11.49 -15.01 5.74
C ASN A 90 10.20 -15.83 5.69
N LEU A 91 9.91 -16.47 4.56
CA LEU A 91 8.76 -17.35 4.43
C LEU A 91 8.80 -18.55 5.38
N ILE A 92 9.96 -19.16 5.59
CA ILE A 92 10.10 -20.26 6.55
C ILE A 92 9.76 -19.77 7.96
N LYS A 93 10.34 -18.64 8.39
CA LYS A 93 10.05 -18.03 9.70
C LYS A 93 8.58 -17.64 9.85
N LEU A 94 7.98 -17.11 8.79
CA LEU A 94 6.57 -16.72 8.77
C LEU A 94 5.67 -17.95 8.89
N LYS A 95 5.92 -19.01 8.10
CA LYS A 95 5.21 -20.30 8.18
C LYS A 95 5.25 -20.88 9.59
N GLN A 96 6.44 -20.92 10.20
CA GLN A 96 6.60 -21.37 11.58
C GLN A 96 5.81 -20.50 12.57
N SER A 97 5.87 -19.18 12.41
CA SER A 97 5.13 -18.26 13.27
C SER A 97 3.63 -18.41 13.15
N VAL A 98 3.11 -18.68 11.94
CA VAL A 98 1.69 -18.95 11.68
C VAL A 98 1.26 -20.29 12.23
N ALA A 99 2.07 -21.35 12.05
CA ALA A 99 1.78 -22.68 12.62
C ALA A 99 1.70 -22.66 14.15
N ASN A 100 2.47 -21.78 14.80
CA ASN A 100 2.45 -21.61 16.26
C ASN A 100 1.30 -20.72 16.76
N MET A 101 0.40 -20.24 15.90
CA MET A 101 -0.77 -19.46 16.33
C MET A 101 -1.89 -20.41 16.76
N GLU A 102 -2.27 -20.37 18.04
CA GLU A 102 -3.41 -21.14 18.57
C GLU A 102 -4.74 -20.93 17.82
N CYS A 103 -4.87 -19.81 17.11
CA CYS A 103 -6.09 -19.44 16.40
C CYS A 103 -6.07 -19.76 14.90
N VAL A 104 -4.96 -20.25 14.33
CA VAL A 104 -4.86 -20.46 12.87
C VAL A 104 -5.82 -21.55 12.38
N GLU A 105 -6.08 -22.56 13.21
CA GLU A 105 -6.99 -23.67 12.90
C GLU A 105 -8.45 -23.22 12.74
N LYS A 106 -8.80 -22.03 13.26
CA LYS A 106 -10.14 -21.44 13.07
C LYS A 106 -10.37 -20.93 11.65
N LEU A 107 -9.30 -20.69 10.88
CA LEU A 107 -9.39 -20.21 9.52
C LEU A 107 -9.76 -21.38 8.60
N THR A 108 -10.88 -21.26 7.87
CA THR A 108 -11.32 -22.29 6.92
C THR A 108 -10.35 -22.44 5.75
N HIS A 109 -9.66 -21.36 5.38
CA HIS A 109 -8.65 -21.37 4.33
C HIS A 109 -7.27 -21.13 4.94
N ALA A 110 -6.41 -22.15 4.86
CA ALA A 110 -5.03 -22.03 5.30
C ALA A 110 -4.30 -20.94 4.51
N PRO A 111 -3.44 -20.12 5.16
CA PRO A 111 -2.62 -19.13 4.46
C PRO A 111 -1.68 -19.77 3.44
N LEU A 112 -1.58 -19.15 2.27
CA LEU A 112 -0.64 -19.53 1.23
C LEU A 112 0.65 -18.70 1.34
N PHE A 113 1.76 -19.30 0.97
CA PHE A 113 3.08 -18.68 1.09
C PHE A 113 3.90 -18.92 -0.17
N GLU A 114 4.23 -17.84 -0.89
CA GLU A 114 4.83 -17.91 -2.21
C GLU A 114 6.19 -17.21 -2.26
N LYS A 115 7.20 -17.88 -2.83
CA LYS A 115 8.55 -17.32 -2.97
C LYS A 115 8.64 -16.50 -4.25
N GLY A 116 8.60 -15.18 -4.09
CA GLY A 116 8.49 -14.26 -5.21
C GLY A 116 7.18 -14.49 -5.99
N ILE A 117 6.74 -13.47 -6.71
CA ILE A 117 5.62 -13.62 -7.62
C ILE A 117 5.95 -12.88 -8.92
N SER A 118 5.67 -13.52 -10.05
CA SER A 118 5.59 -12.77 -11.30
C SER A 118 4.28 -11.99 -11.36
N PHE A 119 4.25 -10.91 -12.13
CA PHE A 119 3.01 -10.21 -12.39
C PHE A 119 1.96 -11.13 -13.03
N ASP A 120 2.36 -12.09 -13.86
CA ASP A 120 1.44 -13.06 -14.45
C ASP A 120 0.86 -14.04 -13.42
N ASP A 121 1.66 -14.49 -12.44
CA ASP A 121 1.16 -15.31 -11.34
C ASP A 121 0.15 -14.53 -10.48
N LEU A 122 0.44 -13.24 -10.23
CA LEU A 122 -0.49 -12.33 -9.57
C LEU A 122 -1.80 -12.25 -10.34
N ILE A 123 -1.73 -11.94 -11.63
CA ILE A 123 -2.91 -11.81 -12.48
C ILE A 123 -3.66 -13.15 -12.58
N CYS A 124 -2.98 -14.26 -12.75
CA CYS A 124 -3.58 -15.60 -12.80
C CYS A 124 -4.31 -15.92 -11.50
N ASN A 125 -3.71 -15.61 -10.34
CA ASN A 125 -4.36 -15.74 -9.05
C ASN A 125 -5.59 -14.83 -8.95
N LEU A 126 -5.48 -13.54 -9.30
CA LEU A 126 -6.62 -12.61 -9.32
C LEU A 126 -7.72 -13.03 -10.31
N GLN A 127 -7.37 -13.62 -11.45
CA GLN A 127 -8.30 -14.09 -12.49
C GLN A 127 -9.02 -15.37 -12.08
N LYS A 128 -8.35 -16.33 -11.44
CA LYS A 128 -9.00 -17.50 -10.82
C LYS A 128 -10.02 -17.09 -9.76
N ILE A 129 -9.84 -15.89 -9.26
CA ILE A 129 -10.51 -15.27 -8.12
C ILE A 129 -11.41 -14.12 -8.61
N ARG A 130 -11.71 -13.99 -9.92
CA ARG A 130 -12.18 -12.76 -10.63
C ARG A 130 -13.36 -11.94 -10.03
N LEU A 131 -14.04 -12.42 -9.01
CA LEU A 131 -15.14 -11.72 -8.30
C LEU A 131 -14.88 -11.52 -6.79
N LEU A 132 -13.70 -11.88 -6.30
CA LEU A 132 -13.38 -11.93 -4.89
C LEU A 132 -12.84 -10.56 -4.46
N PRO A 133 -13.60 -9.79 -3.68
CA PRO A 133 -13.12 -8.51 -3.19
C PRO A 133 -11.82 -8.70 -2.44
N SER A 134 -10.82 -7.88 -2.73
CA SER A 134 -9.46 -8.10 -2.23
C SER A 134 -8.81 -6.81 -1.75
N LEU A 135 -7.99 -6.92 -0.71
CA LEU A 135 -7.04 -5.89 -0.31
C LEU A 135 -5.62 -6.36 -0.66
N LEU A 136 -4.90 -5.55 -1.42
CA LEU A 136 -3.53 -5.85 -1.85
C LEU A 136 -2.53 -4.95 -1.12
N ALA A 137 -1.46 -5.50 -0.56
CA ALA A 137 -0.30 -4.79 -0.06
C ALA A 137 0.89 -5.09 -0.96
N ILE A 138 1.22 -4.14 -1.83
CA ILE A 138 2.14 -4.30 -2.96
C ILE A 138 3.43 -3.54 -2.68
N ASP A 139 4.57 -4.21 -2.79
CA ASP A 139 5.83 -3.53 -3.06
C ASP A 139 6.10 -3.64 -4.57
N PRO A 140 5.99 -2.52 -5.32
CA PRO A 140 6.05 -2.56 -6.77
C PRO A 140 7.41 -3.02 -7.29
N PHE A 141 8.46 -2.98 -6.46
CA PHE A 141 9.83 -3.30 -6.83
C PHE A 141 10.24 -4.73 -6.52
N HIS A 142 9.37 -5.47 -5.83
CA HIS A 142 9.54 -6.87 -5.50
C HIS A 142 8.66 -7.80 -6.35
N ILE A 143 7.81 -7.25 -7.21
CA ILE A 143 7.03 -8.00 -8.20
C ILE A 143 7.78 -7.98 -9.53
N LYS A 144 8.10 -9.18 -10.05
CA LYS A 144 8.78 -9.29 -11.33
C LYS A 144 7.81 -8.87 -12.46
N ASP A 145 8.28 -8.00 -13.34
CA ASP A 145 7.54 -7.53 -14.52
C ASP A 145 6.20 -6.83 -14.21
N LEU A 146 6.09 -6.17 -13.05
CA LEU A 146 4.91 -5.40 -12.68
C LEU A 146 4.63 -4.31 -13.72
N ASN A 147 3.45 -4.38 -14.33
CA ASN A 147 2.93 -3.34 -15.20
C ASN A 147 1.81 -2.59 -14.45
N LEU A 148 2.04 -1.32 -14.11
CA LEU A 148 1.06 -0.53 -13.37
C LEU A 148 -0.23 -0.29 -14.15
N GLU A 149 -0.16 -0.13 -15.48
CA GLU A 149 -1.34 0.07 -16.33
C GLU A 149 -2.23 -1.17 -16.35
N LEU A 150 -1.63 -2.36 -16.42
CA LEU A 150 -2.39 -3.61 -16.35
C LEU A 150 -2.92 -3.86 -14.94
N LEU A 151 -2.13 -3.63 -13.88
CA LEU A 151 -2.65 -3.69 -12.51
C LEU A 151 -3.84 -2.75 -12.33
N SER A 152 -3.75 -1.55 -12.93
CA SER A 152 -4.79 -0.54 -12.98
C SER A 152 -6.12 -1.07 -13.50
N SER A 153 -6.11 -1.89 -14.55
CA SER A 153 -7.33 -2.43 -15.15
C SER A 153 -7.99 -3.48 -14.26
N TYR A 154 -7.20 -4.31 -13.56
CA TYR A 154 -7.73 -5.27 -12.57
C TYR A 154 -8.36 -4.57 -11.38
N ILE A 155 -7.75 -3.49 -10.89
CA ILE A 155 -8.34 -2.72 -9.81
C ILE A 155 -9.65 -2.06 -10.30
N LYS A 156 -9.72 -1.66 -11.58
CA LYS A 156 -10.83 -0.85 -12.13
C LYS A 156 -12.10 -1.66 -12.26
N ASP A 157 -11.96 -2.92 -12.59
CA ASP A 157 -13.11 -3.80 -12.80
C ASP A 157 -13.42 -4.63 -11.54
N GLY A 158 -12.57 -4.53 -10.51
CA GLY A 158 -12.69 -5.27 -9.26
C GLY A 158 -13.23 -4.46 -8.07
N ASN A 159 -13.54 -5.20 -7.00
CA ASN A 159 -13.72 -4.66 -5.66
C ASN A 159 -12.38 -4.74 -4.90
N ILE A 160 -11.38 -4.04 -5.44
CA ILE A 160 -9.99 -4.11 -4.99
C ILE A 160 -9.57 -2.74 -4.45
N ASP A 161 -8.96 -2.75 -3.27
CA ASP A 161 -8.17 -1.63 -2.76
C ASP A 161 -6.71 -2.04 -2.65
N CYS A 162 -5.80 -1.09 -2.80
CA CYS A 162 -4.35 -1.36 -2.81
C CYS A 162 -3.60 -0.43 -1.86
N PHE A 163 -2.57 -0.97 -1.23
CA PHE A 163 -1.49 -0.24 -0.62
C PHE A 163 -0.22 -0.47 -1.44
N PHE A 164 0.50 0.58 -1.79
CA PHE A 164 1.86 0.50 -2.30
C PHE A 164 2.83 0.93 -1.21
N GLN A 165 3.80 0.06 -0.90
CA GLN A 165 4.90 0.37 0.00
C GLN A 165 6.16 0.62 -0.82
N ILE A 166 6.77 1.79 -0.65
CA ILE A 166 7.93 2.22 -1.43
C ILE A 166 9.01 2.72 -0.49
N PRO A 167 10.06 1.93 -0.24
CA PRO A 167 11.27 2.42 0.41
C PRO A 167 11.95 3.46 -0.49
N PHE A 168 12.22 4.65 0.03
CA PHE A 168 12.76 5.76 -0.75
C PHE A 168 14.17 5.44 -1.24
N SER A 169 15.03 4.86 -0.40
CA SER A 169 16.37 4.41 -0.80
C SER A 169 16.36 3.37 -1.91
N LEU A 170 15.32 2.51 -1.97
CA LEU A 170 15.16 1.55 -3.06
C LEU A 170 14.82 2.25 -4.36
N LEU A 171 13.89 3.21 -4.31
CA LEU A 171 13.49 3.99 -5.47
C LEU A 171 14.67 4.80 -6.04
N GLU A 172 15.46 5.47 -5.20
CA GLU A 172 16.67 6.17 -5.65
C GLU A 172 17.66 5.23 -6.34
N ARG A 173 18.00 4.11 -5.70
CA ARG A 173 18.91 3.11 -6.28
C ARG A 173 18.42 2.57 -7.61
N MET A 174 17.11 2.44 -7.78
CA MET A 174 16.53 1.96 -9.03
C MET A 174 16.64 2.97 -10.16
N ILE A 175 16.42 4.25 -9.86
CA ILE A 175 16.55 5.35 -10.83
C ILE A 175 18.00 5.49 -11.29
N GLU A 176 18.95 5.38 -10.37
CA GLU A 176 20.38 5.54 -10.67
C GLU A 176 20.98 4.33 -11.38
N ASN A 177 20.40 3.13 -11.23
CA ASN A 177 20.98 1.90 -11.77
C ASN A 177 20.60 1.68 -13.25
N PRO A 178 21.56 1.73 -14.20
CA PRO A 178 21.27 1.53 -15.62
C PRO A 178 20.70 0.14 -15.93
N PHE A 179 21.07 -0.89 -15.16
CA PHE A 179 20.55 -2.26 -15.33
C PHE A 179 19.09 -2.41 -14.86
N LYS A 180 18.55 -1.42 -14.13
CA LYS A 180 17.15 -1.35 -13.70
C LYS A 180 16.29 -0.47 -14.62
N ALA A 181 16.89 0.14 -15.65
CA ALA A 181 16.20 0.96 -16.65
C ALA A 181 14.93 0.30 -17.19
N LYS A 182 15.07 -0.92 -17.71
CA LYS A 182 13.97 -1.70 -18.29
C LYS A 182 12.85 -1.96 -17.28
N TYR A 183 13.20 -2.14 -16.00
CA TYR A 183 12.22 -2.39 -14.95
C TYR A 183 11.40 -1.14 -14.60
N LEU A 184 12.04 0.03 -14.54
CA LEU A 184 11.34 1.31 -14.40
C LEU A 184 10.44 1.59 -15.61
N GLU A 185 10.89 1.27 -16.82
CA GLU A 185 10.09 1.39 -18.04
C GLU A 185 8.86 0.47 -18.00
N THR A 186 9.00 -0.78 -17.51
CA THR A 186 7.86 -1.70 -17.34
C THR A 186 6.85 -1.17 -16.32
N ILE A 187 7.31 -0.61 -15.19
CA ILE A 187 6.43 -0.11 -14.13
C ILE A 187 5.72 1.18 -14.54
N PHE A 188 6.46 2.18 -15.04
CA PHE A 188 5.95 3.55 -15.23
C PHE A 188 5.72 3.95 -16.69
N GLY A 189 6.12 3.11 -17.64
CA GLY A 189 6.23 3.48 -19.04
C GLY A 189 7.52 4.25 -19.36
N LYS A 190 7.93 4.18 -20.63
CA LYS A 190 9.21 4.75 -21.10
C LYS A 190 9.36 6.24 -20.82
N THR A 191 8.35 7.04 -21.16
CA THR A 191 8.37 8.50 -20.97
C THR A 191 8.61 8.90 -19.51
N THR A 192 7.91 8.25 -18.58
CA THR A 192 8.06 8.53 -17.14
C THR A 192 9.42 8.09 -16.63
N ALA A 193 9.91 6.91 -17.07
CA ALA A 193 11.21 6.40 -16.67
C ALA A 193 12.37 7.29 -17.16
N ASP A 194 12.29 7.80 -18.39
CA ASP A 194 13.29 8.73 -18.94
C ASP A 194 13.30 10.07 -18.20
N MET A 195 12.11 10.59 -17.87
CA MET A 195 11.97 11.79 -17.06
C MET A 195 12.56 11.62 -15.65
N LEU A 196 12.31 10.47 -15.00
CA LEU A 196 12.88 10.14 -13.70
C LEU A 196 14.41 10.18 -13.72
N LYS A 197 15.05 9.61 -14.74
CA LYS A 197 16.52 9.59 -14.85
C LYS A 197 17.12 10.96 -15.16
N THR A 198 16.51 11.70 -16.09
CA THR A 198 17.08 12.95 -16.60
C THR A 198 16.96 14.11 -15.62
N VAL A 199 15.85 14.18 -14.89
CA VAL A 199 15.56 15.29 -13.96
C VAL A 199 16.15 15.04 -12.58
N SER A 200 16.06 13.81 -12.05
CA SER A 200 16.48 13.50 -10.66
C SER A 200 17.96 13.83 -10.38
N GLY A 201 18.86 13.59 -11.33
CA GLY A 201 20.29 13.86 -11.19
C GLY A 201 20.65 15.35 -11.10
N ARG A 202 19.70 16.26 -11.38
CA ARG A 202 19.90 17.72 -11.35
C ARG A 202 19.28 18.39 -10.13
N LEU A 203 18.60 17.62 -9.28
CA LEU A 203 17.87 18.11 -8.11
C LEU A 203 18.67 17.85 -6.83
N ASN A 204 18.53 18.74 -5.85
CA ASN A 204 19.02 18.45 -4.50
C ASN A 204 18.18 17.34 -3.83
N ALA A 205 18.65 16.79 -2.71
CA ALA A 205 18.01 15.65 -2.05
C ALA A 205 16.50 15.84 -1.81
N GLN A 206 16.10 16.99 -1.26
CA GLN A 206 14.69 17.28 -0.96
C GLN A 206 13.84 17.45 -2.23
N GLN A 207 14.37 18.17 -3.23
CA GLN A 207 13.69 18.35 -4.51
C GLN A 207 13.56 17.02 -5.26
N ARG A 208 14.59 16.19 -5.20
CA ARG A 208 14.63 14.87 -5.82
C ARG A 208 13.59 13.96 -5.20
N GLU A 209 13.52 13.91 -3.87
CA GLU A 209 12.48 13.17 -3.15
C GLU A 209 11.08 13.61 -3.57
N HIS A 210 10.80 14.91 -3.52
CA HIS A 210 9.50 15.45 -3.92
C HIS A 210 9.15 15.10 -5.39
N PHE A 211 10.11 15.28 -6.30
CA PHE A 211 9.93 15.01 -7.72
C PHE A 211 9.64 13.53 -7.99
N ILE A 212 10.41 12.64 -7.37
CA ILE A 212 10.27 11.19 -7.50
C ILE A 212 8.89 10.74 -7.02
N VAL A 213 8.49 11.16 -5.81
CA VAL A 213 7.20 10.77 -5.22
C VAL A 213 6.04 11.32 -6.05
N LYS A 214 6.11 12.59 -6.46
CA LYS A 214 5.09 13.20 -7.32
C LYS A 214 4.97 12.47 -8.66
N THR A 215 6.09 12.04 -9.23
CA THR A 215 6.11 11.28 -10.49
C THR A 215 5.49 9.90 -10.31
N PHE A 216 5.80 9.20 -9.22
CA PHE A 216 5.18 7.92 -8.87
C PHE A 216 3.65 8.06 -8.77
N LEU A 217 3.17 9.06 -8.01
CA LEU A 217 1.73 9.33 -7.89
C LEU A 217 1.09 9.71 -9.20
N SER A 218 1.80 10.43 -10.07
CA SER A 218 1.27 10.81 -11.38
C SER A 218 1.17 9.60 -12.31
N GLY A 219 2.10 8.65 -12.22
CA GLY A 219 1.98 7.34 -12.87
C GLY A 219 0.74 6.58 -12.40
N LEU A 220 0.42 6.67 -11.10
CA LEU A 220 -0.83 6.15 -10.57
C LEU A 220 -2.06 6.97 -11.02
N LYS A 221 -2.00 8.28 -11.20
CA LYS A 221 -3.16 9.11 -11.61
C LYS A 221 -3.75 8.78 -12.98
N ASN A 222 -3.02 8.06 -13.84
CA ASN A 222 -3.61 7.49 -15.06
C ASN A 222 -4.79 6.53 -14.75
N LEU A 223 -4.93 6.11 -13.49
CA LEU A 223 -6.13 5.55 -12.88
C LEU A 223 -7.29 6.57 -12.82
N LYS A 224 -7.95 6.85 -13.94
CA LYS A 224 -9.18 7.67 -13.94
C LYS A 224 -10.23 7.06 -12.99
N GLY A 225 -10.80 7.87 -12.09
CA GLY A 225 -11.86 7.45 -11.14
C GLY A 225 -11.38 6.92 -9.79
N TYR A 226 -10.11 7.15 -9.44
CA TYR A 226 -9.50 6.69 -8.20
C TYR A 226 -9.13 7.82 -7.25
N HIS A 227 -9.09 7.46 -5.97
CA HIS A 227 -8.64 8.30 -4.89
C HIS A 227 -7.40 7.67 -4.25
N SER A 228 -6.40 8.50 -3.97
CA SER A 228 -5.17 8.06 -3.31
C SER A 228 -4.87 8.90 -2.08
N ILE A 229 -4.26 8.28 -1.07
CA ILE A 229 -3.71 8.96 0.10
C ILE A 229 -2.25 8.54 0.26
N VAL A 230 -1.40 9.50 0.59
CA VAL A 230 0.05 9.28 0.72
C VAL A 230 0.49 9.61 2.12
N LEU A 231 1.22 8.68 2.71
CA LEU A 231 1.88 8.79 3.99
C LEU A 231 3.37 8.52 3.80
N SER A 232 4.22 9.23 4.54
CA SER A 232 5.59 8.83 4.79
C SER A 232 5.78 8.41 6.25
N TYR A 233 6.65 7.43 6.49
CA TYR A 233 7.09 7.04 7.83
C TYR A 233 8.54 6.56 7.78
N LYS A 234 9.21 6.48 8.94
CA LYS A 234 10.56 5.89 9.02
C LYS A 234 10.48 4.41 9.32
N GLN A 235 11.21 3.60 8.58
CA GLN A 235 11.36 2.16 8.81
C GLN A 235 12.82 1.78 8.63
N ASP A 236 13.43 1.18 9.67
CA ASP A 236 14.83 0.74 9.65
C ASP A 236 15.84 1.83 9.18
N GLY A 237 15.55 3.08 9.52
CA GLY A 237 16.36 4.25 9.13
C GLY A 237 16.09 4.80 7.73
N ASP A 238 15.28 4.12 6.91
CA ASP A 238 14.83 4.59 5.59
C ASP A 238 13.49 5.34 5.68
N VAL A 239 13.24 6.23 4.73
CA VAL A 239 11.92 6.85 4.54
C VAL A 239 11.10 5.92 3.65
N CYS A 240 9.94 5.49 4.14
CA CYS A 240 9.00 4.66 3.39
C CYS A 240 7.75 5.46 3.07
N TYR A 241 7.32 5.38 1.81
CA TYR A 241 6.04 5.90 1.37
C TYR A 241 5.00 4.77 1.38
N LEU A 242 3.87 4.99 2.05
CA LEU A 242 2.69 4.15 1.97
C LEU A 242 1.61 4.90 1.18
N ILE A 243 1.24 4.35 0.03
CA ILE A 243 0.24 4.94 -0.86
C ILE A 243 -0.99 4.05 -0.88
N PHE A 244 -2.08 4.53 -0.33
CA PHE A 244 -3.38 3.88 -0.43
C PHE A 244 -4.09 4.29 -1.72
N VAL A 245 -4.74 3.35 -2.40
CA VAL A 245 -5.50 3.57 -3.63
C VAL A 245 -6.83 2.82 -3.58
N THR A 246 -7.93 3.53 -3.87
CA THR A 246 -9.28 2.96 -3.97
C THR A 246 -10.12 3.69 -5.02
N ARG A 247 -11.08 2.98 -5.61
CA ARG A 247 -12.11 3.58 -6.48
C ARG A 247 -13.35 4.06 -5.73
N TYR A 248 -13.43 3.81 -4.42
CA TYR A 248 -14.63 4.05 -3.62
C TYR A 248 -14.44 5.26 -2.70
N VAL A 249 -15.16 6.35 -2.97
CA VAL A 249 -15.16 7.57 -2.14
C VAL A 249 -15.39 7.27 -0.64
N PRO A 250 -16.34 6.41 -0.23
CA PRO A 250 -16.54 6.12 1.19
C PRO A 250 -15.30 5.50 1.85
N ARG A 251 -14.59 4.63 1.13
CA ARG A 251 -13.37 3.98 1.63
C ARG A 251 -12.19 4.94 1.71
N TYR A 252 -12.09 5.84 0.75
CA TYR A 252 -11.15 6.95 0.80
C TYR A 252 -11.38 7.82 2.05
N ARG A 253 -12.63 8.23 2.30
CA ARG A 253 -12.98 9.02 3.49
C ARG A 253 -12.63 8.30 4.79
N PHE A 254 -13.01 7.02 4.90
CA PHE A 254 -12.65 6.20 6.06
C PHE A 254 -11.13 6.12 6.27
N MET A 255 -10.35 5.94 5.19
CA MET A 255 -8.90 5.93 5.30
C MET A 255 -8.36 7.27 5.84
N LYS A 256 -8.90 8.41 5.38
CA LYS A 256 -8.49 9.72 5.93
C LYS A 256 -8.79 9.80 7.43
N GLU A 257 -9.99 9.39 7.84
CA GLU A 257 -10.39 9.38 9.25
C GLU A 257 -9.51 8.45 10.09
N LEU A 258 -9.19 7.26 9.57
CA LEU A 258 -8.29 6.30 10.22
C LEU A 258 -6.90 6.89 10.43
N MET A 259 -6.36 7.58 9.42
CA MET A 259 -5.06 8.23 9.51
C MET A 259 -5.07 9.35 10.55
N ILE A 260 -6.06 10.23 10.51
CA ILE A 260 -6.23 11.33 11.49
C ILE A 260 -6.33 10.75 12.90
N LYS A 261 -7.15 9.71 13.11
CA LYS A 261 -7.33 9.06 14.41
C LYS A 261 -6.04 8.45 14.96
N LYS A 262 -5.17 7.94 14.09
CA LYS A 262 -3.85 7.41 14.47
C LYS A 262 -2.77 8.51 14.57
N GLY A 263 -3.15 9.78 14.41
CA GLY A 263 -2.23 10.92 14.47
C GLY A 263 -1.41 11.12 13.20
N TYR A 264 -1.63 10.32 12.15
CA TYR A 264 -0.87 10.41 10.91
C TYR A 264 -1.37 11.56 10.02
N SER A 265 -0.43 12.28 9.39
CA SER A 265 -0.76 13.35 8.45
C SER A 265 -0.47 12.92 7.02
N GLU A 266 -1.40 13.24 6.11
CA GLU A 266 -1.22 13.03 4.67
C GLU A 266 -0.15 13.98 4.13
N ILE A 267 0.68 13.48 3.20
CA ILE A 267 1.49 14.36 2.36
C ILE A 267 0.58 14.95 1.29
N VAL A 268 0.27 16.23 1.45
CA VAL A 268 -0.43 16.99 0.42
C VAL A 268 0.56 17.33 -0.69
N ILE A 269 0.56 16.54 -1.75
CA ILE A 269 1.30 16.86 -2.98
C ILE A 269 0.40 17.74 -3.84
N SER A 270 0.51 19.06 -3.66
CA SER A 270 -0.22 20.03 -4.47
C SER A 270 0.21 19.94 -5.94
N ASN A 271 -0.76 19.73 -6.83
CA ASN A 271 -0.56 19.90 -8.26
C ASN A 271 -0.77 21.38 -8.55
N HIS A 272 0.29 22.18 -8.64
CA HIS A 272 0.14 23.45 -9.33
C HIS A 272 0.12 23.18 -10.83
N GLU A 273 -1.09 23.05 -11.39
CA GLU A 273 -1.37 23.40 -12.78
C GLU A 273 -2.68 24.20 -12.85
N SER A 274 -2.54 25.44 -13.35
CA SER A 274 -3.52 26.44 -13.79
C SER A 274 -4.53 27.07 -12.81
N GLY A 275 -4.35 28.38 -12.59
CA GLY A 275 -5.31 29.39 -13.08
C GLY A 275 -6.70 29.50 -12.45
N GLN A 276 -6.86 30.56 -11.65
CA GLN A 276 -8.10 31.27 -11.28
C GLN A 276 -9.10 30.65 -10.29
N THR A 277 -9.36 31.46 -9.25
CA THR A 277 -10.56 31.56 -8.38
C THR A 277 -10.88 30.32 -7.51
N GLU A 278 -11.16 30.42 -6.21
CA GLU A 278 -11.68 31.53 -5.43
C GLU A 278 -11.49 31.27 -3.92
N LYS A 279 -11.68 32.36 -3.16
CA LYS A 279 -11.66 32.48 -1.70
C LYS A 279 -12.60 31.48 -1.00
N ASN A 280 -12.26 31.15 0.26
CA ASN A 280 -13.03 30.54 1.37
C ASN A 280 -12.22 29.37 1.96
N ASN A 281 -11.62 29.41 3.16
CA ASN A 281 -12.17 29.85 4.44
C ASN A 281 -11.08 30.47 5.33
N VAL A 282 -11.33 31.70 5.77
CA VAL A 282 -10.88 32.24 7.06
C VAL A 282 -12.02 32.01 8.04
N LEU A 283 -11.69 31.59 9.27
CA LEU A 283 -12.50 31.46 10.50
C LEU A 283 -12.52 30.02 11.03
N VAL A 284 -11.62 29.71 11.97
CA VAL A 284 -11.94 29.53 13.40
C VAL A 284 -10.64 29.70 14.19
N GLN A 285 -10.39 30.90 14.72
CA GLN A 285 -9.69 31.08 15.99
C GLN A 285 -10.23 32.38 16.60
N ALA A 286 -11.34 32.25 17.33
CA ALA A 286 -11.70 33.19 18.37
C ALA A 286 -11.43 32.50 19.71
N GLY A 287 -10.71 33.20 20.58
CA GLY A 287 -10.60 32.87 22.00
C GLY A 287 -9.21 32.43 22.43
N LEU A 288 -8.37 33.39 22.82
CA LEU A 288 -7.90 33.53 24.20
C LEU A 288 -6.84 34.66 24.32
N PHE A 289 -7.00 35.43 25.40
CA PHE A 289 -6.12 36.43 26.01
C PHE A 289 -6.21 37.89 25.53
N GLY A 290 -6.69 38.73 26.46
CA GLY A 290 -6.27 40.13 26.63
C GLY A 290 -7.29 41.17 26.21
#